data_AF-A0A1Y3CF90-F1
#
_entry.id   AF-A0A1Y3CF90-F1
#
_cell.length_a   1.000
_cell.length_b   1.000
_cell.length_c   1.000
_cell.angle_alpha   90.00
_cell.angle_beta   90.00
_cell.angle_gamma   90.00
#
_symmetry.space_group_name_H-M   'P 1'
#
loop_
_entity.id
_entity.type
_entity.pdbx_description
1 polymer ?
#
loop_
_entity_poly.entity_id
_entity_poly.type
_entity_poly.pdbx_seq_one_letter_code
_entity_poly.pdbx_strand_id
1 'polypeptide(L)'
;MSPRSQGYLYVAITMCIWGGFTITSRLNAQWGISAWDITALRFALAFCILMPILLYKKDTAFLWKKQPFILAMIGGVAYCLTSYSAFHYVPAAHAAIFLNGCLPLCTAVAAFVLFKQPLDKHIWISLVIMLSAITAMSFLMYQETGVAFGFGDMLFFLSAIWWGVFTVLLRQWQLSAWHSMAGVAIWSAIVYVPIYLLFLPKNLTVPEPMHLLLQVVFHGIFVVIVATLTYVEAIKRLGAFKAGSIVTLAPFMAAILAVPLLGEPLSLAIICGLIGMAVGALQPWRWISHQDSLQRQLDQQKKQS
;
A
#
# COMPACT_ATOMS: atom_id res chain seq x y z
N MET A 1 26.65 11.74 5.01
CA MET A 1 26.15 10.36 4.84
C MET A 1 26.40 9.93 3.39
N SER A 2 26.81 8.68 3.15
CA SER A 2 26.96 8.18 1.76
C SER A 2 25.59 8.13 1.05
N PRO A 3 25.53 8.22 -0.30
CA PRO A 3 24.28 8.08 -1.06
C PRO A 3 23.54 6.78 -0.74
N ARG A 4 24.28 5.70 -0.48
CA ARG A 4 23.72 4.40 -0.10
C ARG A 4 23.11 4.42 1.31
N SER A 5 23.78 5.05 2.28
CA SER A 5 23.26 5.22 3.65
C SER A 5 21.99 6.09 3.66
N GLN A 6 21.94 7.15 2.85
CA GLN A 6 20.72 7.94 2.67
C GLN A 6 19.58 7.10 2.08
N GLY A 7 19.88 6.25 1.09
CA GLY A 7 18.91 5.34 0.51
C GLY A 7 18.26 4.42 1.56
N TYR A 8 19.07 3.82 2.44
CA TYR A 8 18.55 2.97 3.52
C TYR A 8 17.74 3.76 4.55
N LEU A 9 18.14 4.98 4.89
CA LEU A 9 17.37 5.88 5.75
C LEU A 9 15.98 6.17 5.16
N TYR A 10 15.90 6.48 3.87
CA TYR A 10 14.63 6.74 3.21
C TYR A 10 13.72 5.51 3.12
N VAL A 11 14.30 4.32 2.90
CA VAL A 11 13.56 3.05 3.00
C VAL A 11 13.01 2.86 4.40
N ALA A 12 13.82 3.05 5.44
CA ALA A 12 13.39 2.91 6.83
C ALA A 12 12.23 3.86 7.17
N ILE A 13 12.32 5.14 6.77
CA ILE A 13 11.23 6.11 6.95
C ILE A 13 9.95 5.64 6.24
N THR A 14 10.08 5.19 4.98
CA THR A 14 8.93 4.68 4.21
C THR A 14 8.30 3.47 4.90
N MET A 15 9.11 2.53 5.38
CA MET A 15 8.64 1.35 6.10
C MET A 15 7.92 1.71 7.39
N CYS A 16 8.46 2.64 8.19
CA CYS A 16 7.81 3.09 9.41
C CYS A 16 6.45 3.72 9.11
N ILE A 17 6.34 4.50 8.03
CA ILE A 17 5.07 5.14 7.66
C ILE A 17 4.06 4.12 7.11
N TRP A 18 4.46 3.22 6.20
CA TRP A 18 3.54 2.22 5.62
C TRP A 18 3.17 1.10 6.60
N GLY A 19 4.10 0.69 7.46
CA GLY A 19 3.79 -0.19 8.59
C GLY A 19 2.88 0.53 9.59
N GLY A 20 3.22 1.78 9.93
CA GLY A 20 2.39 2.65 10.77
C GLY A 20 0.99 2.87 10.20
N PHE A 21 0.81 2.95 8.88
CA PHE A 21 -0.51 3.02 8.22
C PHE A 21 -1.39 1.85 8.63
N THR A 22 -0.86 0.62 8.69
CA THR A 22 -1.66 -0.56 9.05
C THR A 22 -2.13 -0.47 10.50
N ILE A 23 -1.23 -0.10 11.41
CA ILE A 23 -1.53 0.02 12.85
C ILE A 23 -2.49 1.19 13.12
N THR A 24 -2.19 2.37 12.56
CA THR A 24 -3.00 3.59 12.76
C THR A 24 -4.37 3.49 12.09
N SER A 25 -4.49 2.82 10.96
CA SER A 25 -5.81 2.54 10.34
C SER A 25 -6.66 1.63 11.21
N ARG A 26 -6.05 0.65 11.89
CA ARG A 26 -6.77 -0.16 12.88
C ARG A 26 -7.14 0.64 14.12
N LEU A 27 -6.28 1.55 14.58
CA LEU A 27 -6.60 2.49 15.66
C LEU A 27 -7.76 3.42 15.30
N ASN A 28 -7.91 3.86 14.04
CA ASN A 28 -9.08 4.63 13.62
C ASN A 28 -10.38 3.90 13.97
N ALA A 29 -10.44 2.60 13.65
CA ALA A 29 -11.59 1.78 13.98
C ALA A 29 -11.84 1.65 15.49
N GLN A 30 -10.77 1.48 16.29
CA GLN A 30 -10.87 1.39 17.75
C GLN A 30 -11.29 2.72 18.40
N TRP A 31 -10.84 3.85 17.85
CA TRP A 31 -11.17 5.20 18.33
C TRP A 31 -12.48 5.76 17.76
N GLY A 32 -13.25 4.95 17.02
CA GLY A 32 -14.53 5.37 16.45
C GLY A 32 -14.43 6.36 15.29
N ILE A 33 -13.23 6.55 14.72
CA ILE A 33 -13.03 7.36 13.51
C ILE A 33 -13.49 6.51 12.32
N SER A 34 -14.55 6.93 11.64
CA SER A 34 -15.07 6.13 10.52
C SER A 34 -14.16 6.21 9.29
N ALA A 35 -14.21 5.16 8.46
CA ALA A 35 -13.57 5.15 7.15
C ALA A 35 -13.96 6.35 6.28
N TRP A 36 -15.19 6.84 6.43
CA TRP A 36 -15.69 7.99 5.69
C TRP A 36 -14.97 9.28 6.10
N ASP A 37 -14.85 9.51 7.41
CA ASP A 37 -14.25 10.68 8.01
C ASP A 37 -12.75 10.76 7.69
N ILE A 38 -12.01 9.68 7.95
CA ILE A 38 -10.55 9.69 7.76
C ILE A 38 -10.18 9.85 6.28
N THR A 39 -10.95 9.26 5.37
CA THR A 39 -10.76 9.42 3.92
C THR A 39 -10.97 10.89 3.50
N ALA A 40 -12.00 11.56 4.03
CA ALA A 40 -12.28 12.94 3.69
C ALA A 40 -11.20 13.87 4.24
N LEU A 41 -10.86 13.71 5.51
CA LEU A 41 -9.92 14.59 6.21
C LEU A 41 -8.49 14.46 5.68
N ARG A 42 -8.02 13.25 5.36
CA ARG A 42 -6.68 13.05 4.78
C ARG A 42 -6.54 13.74 3.42
N PHE A 43 -7.57 13.67 2.58
CA PHE A 43 -7.53 14.25 1.24
C PHE A 43 -7.74 15.76 1.30
N ALA A 44 -8.60 16.25 2.19
CA ALA A 44 -8.73 17.68 2.45
C ALA A 44 -7.39 18.29 2.90
N LEU A 45 -6.71 17.67 3.87
CA LEU A 45 -5.40 18.15 4.32
C LEU A 45 -4.35 18.11 3.20
N ALA A 46 -4.26 16.98 2.48
CA ALA A 46 -3.32 16.86 1.37
C ALA A 46 -3.59 17.88 0.25
N PHE A 47 -4.87 18.16 -0.04
CA PHE A 47 -5.27 19.21 -0.99
C PHE A 47 -4.83 20.60 -0.54
N CYS A 48 -5.09 20.96 0.72
CA CYS A 48 -4.69 22.24 1.30
C CYS A 48 -3.17 22.47 1.25
N ILE A 49 -2.37 21.42 1.21
CA ILE A 49 -0.91 21.50 1.09
C ILE A 49 -0.47 21.50 -0.37
N LEU A 50 -0.93 20.54 -1.17
CA LEU A 50 -0.40 20.30 -2.52
C LEU A 50 -0.95 21.27 -3.56
N MET A 51 -2.21 21.70 -3.45
CA MET A 51 -2.81 22.60 -4.43
C MET A 51 -2.14 23.98 -4.45
N PRO A 52 -1.86 24.66 -3.31
CA PRO A 52 -1.11 25.92 -3.32
C PRO A 52 0.30 25.76 -3.91
N ILE A 53 0.98 24.64 -3.65
CA ILE A 53 2.31 24.37 -4.20
C ILE A 53 2.26 24.26 -5.72
N LEU A 54 1.25 23.58 -6.28
CA LEU A 54 1.08 23.47 -7.73
C LEU A 54 0.74 24.82 -8.37
N LEU A 55 -0.12 25.62 -7.73
CA LEU A 55 -0.46 26.97 -8.20
C LEU A 55 0.77 27.88 -8.21
N TYR A 56 1.56 27.86 -7.14
CA TYR A 56 2.80 28.63 -7.05
C TYR A 56 3.83 28.21 -8.12
N LYS A 57 3.96 26.90 -8.36
CA LYS A 57 4.85 26.37 -9.42
C LYS A 57 4.28 26.47 -10.83
N LYS A 58 3.05 26.94 -11.00
CA LYS A 58 2.29 26.95 -12.27
C LYS A 58 2.22 25.56 -12.94
N ASP A 59 2.16 24.51 -12.13
CA ASP A 59 2.23 23.11 -12.54
C ASP A 59 0.86 22.41 -12.42
N THR A 60 -0.19 23.02 -12.99
CA THR A 60 -1.56 22.50 -12.90
C THR A 60 -2.07 21.87 -14.20
N ALA A 61 -1.33 22.04 -15.30
CA ALA A 61 -1.76 21.60 -16.63
C ALA A 61 -2.06 20.09 -16.70
N PHE A 62 -1.32 19.27 -15.96
CA PHE A 62 -1.52 17.82 -15.94
C PHE A 62 -2.86 17.40 -15.32
N LEU A 63 -3.44 18.21 -14.42
CA LEU A 63 -4.71 17.90 -13.73
C LEU A 63 -5.89 17.82 -14.70
N TRP A 64 -5.83 18.55 -15.82
CA TRP A 64 -6.86 18.56 -16.86
C TRP A 64 -6.91 17.29 -17.71
N LYS A 65 -5.92 16.40 -17.56
CA LYS A 65 -5.91 15.12 -18.25
C LYS A 65 -6.80 14.12 -17.51
N LYS A 66 -7.36 13.14 -18.23
CA LYS A 66 -8.19 12.08 -17.63
C LYS A 66 -7.39 11.16 -16.68
N GLN A 67 -6.09 11.04 -16.88
CA GLN A 67 -5.23 10.08 -16.19
C GLN A 67 -5.17 10.33 -14.67
N PRO A 68 -4.81 11.53 -14.17
CA PRO A 68 -4.84 11.81 -12.73
C PRO A 68 -6.20 11.60 -12.09
N PHE A 69 -7.28 11.95 -12.79
CA PHE A 69 -8.65 11.74 -12.30
C PHE A 69 -8.97 10.25 -12.12
N ILE A 70 -8.70 9.41 -13.12
CA ILE A 70 -8.94 7.96 -13.04
C ILE A 70 -8.08 7.33 -11.94
N LEU A 71 -6.80 7.73 -11.84
CA LEU A 71 -5.93 7.28 -10.77
C LEU A 71 -6.46 7.67 -9.39
N ALA A 72 -7.02 8.88 -9.24
CA ALA A 72 -7.61 9.34 -8.00
C ALA A 72 -8.85 8.53 -7.60
N MET A 73 -9.73 8.21 -8.54
CA MET A 73 -10.94 7.45 -8.21
C MET A 73 -10.62 6.01 -7.82
N ILE A 74 -9.65 5.38 -8.50
CA ILE A 74 -9.26 3.99 -8.26
C ILE A 74 -8.32 3.87 -7.05
N GLY A 75 -7.13 4.46 -7.13
CA GLY A 75 -6.09 4.32 -6.10
C GLY A 75 -6.21 5.30 -4.94
N GLY A 76 -7.02 6.35 -5.09
CA GLY A 76 -7.37 7.28 -4.02
C GLY A 76 -8.66 6.86 -3.32
N VAL A 77 -9.80 7.24 -3.87
CA VAL A 77 -11.12 7.12 -3.22
C VAL A 77 -11.52 5.65 -3.00
N ALA A 78 -11.62 4.84 -4.05
CA ALA A 78 -12.08 3.46 -3.94
C ALA A 78 -11.18 2.63 -3.01
N TYR A 79 -9.87 2.70 -3.23
CA TYR A 79 -8.88 2.05 -2.38
C TYR A 79 -8.97 2.49 -0.90
N CYS A 80 -9.04 3.79 -0.62
CA CYS A 80 -9.10 4.27 0.77
C CYS A 80 -10.39 3.82 1.45
N LEU A 81 -11.53 3.96 0.78
CA LEU A 81 -12.82 3.54 1.34
C LEU A 81 -12.84 2.06 1.67
N THR A 82 -12.40 1.20 0.77
CA THR A 82 -12.39 -0.25 1.04
C THR A 82 -11.36 -0.63 2.09
N SER A 83 -10.16 -0.03 2.07
CA SER A 83 -9.09 -0.39 3.01
C SER A 83 -9.39 0.08 4.43
N TYR A 84 -9.78 1.34 4.62
CA TYR A 84 -10.15 1.84 5.93
C TYR A 84 -11.40 1.13 6.47
N SER A 85 -12.39 0.85 5.61
CA SER A 85 -13.58 0.12 6.04
C SER A 85 -13.23 -1.29 6.54
N ALA A 86 -12.32 -2.00 5.86
CA ALA A 86 -11.91 -3.35 6.26
C ALA A 86 -11.37 -3.39 7.70
N PHE A 87 -10.60 -2.39 8.13
CA PHE A 87 -10.07 -2.28 9.48
C PHE A 87 -11.14 -2.14 10.57
N HIS A 88 -12.40 -1.84 10.24
CA HIS A 88 -13.50 -1.88 11.21
C HIS A 88 -14.01 -3.30 11.48
N TYR A 89 -13.76 -4.25 10.58
CA TYR A 89 -14.32 -5.60 10.65
C TYR A 89 -13.30 -6.66 11.07
N VAL A 90 -12.02 -6.48 10.73
CA VAL A 90 -10.98 -7.49 10.94
C VAL A 90 -9.70 -6.89 11.55
N PRO A 91 -8.88 -7.72 12.22
CA PRO A 91 -7.59 -7.32 12.78
C PRO A 91 -6.59 -6.80 11.74
N ALA A 92 -5.57 -6.07 12.20
CA ALA A 92 -4.51 -5.51 11.38
C ALA A 92 -3.71 -6.57 10.61
N ALA A 93 -3.52 -7.76 11.20
CA ALA A 93 -2.79 -8.85 10.56
C ALA A 93 -3.41 -9.32 9.24
N HIS A 94 -4.73 -9.22 9.10
CA HIS A 94 -5.44 -9.57 7.86
C HIS A 94 -5.08 -8.63 6.72
N ALA A 95 -4.78 -7.35 7.01
CA ALA A 95 -4.34 -6.39 6.00
C ALA A 95 -2.98 -6.77 5.39
N ALA A 96 -2.07 -7.36 6.17
CA ALA A 96 -0.78 -7.83 5.65
C ALA A 96 -0.97 -8.99 4.65
N ILE A 97 -1.99 -9.83 4.85
CA ILE A 97 -2.27 -11.01 4.03
C ILE A 97 -3.11 -10.64 2.80
N PHE A 98 -4.33 -10.14 3.02
CA PHE A 98 -5.32 -9.93 1.95
C PHE A 98 -5.15 -8.64 1.18
N LEU A 99 -4.65 -7.59 1.83
CA LEU A 99 -4.33 -6.36 1.13
C LEU A 99 -2.91 -6.47 0.57
N ASN A 100 -1.89 -6.42 1.41
CA ASN A 100 -0.50 -6.25 0.98
C ASN A 100 0.06 -7.49 0.28
N GLY A 101 -0.17 -8.67 0.86
CA GLY A 101 0.30 -9.92 0.30
C GLY A 101 -0.35 -10.26 -1.05
N CYS A 102 -1.60 -9.84 -1.28
CA CYS A 102 -2.28 -10.05 -2.57
C CYS A 102 -1.91 -9.01 -3.64
N LEU A 103 -1.24 -7.90 -3.30
CA LEU A 103 -0.90 -6.85 -4.26
C LEU A 103 -0.15 -7.36 -5.50
N PRO A 104 0.88 -8.23 -5.37
CA PRO A 104 1.59 -8.74 -6.55
C PRO A 104 0.68 -9.54 -7.48
N LEU A 105 -0.23 -10.37 -6.92
CA LEU A 105 -1.23 -11.12 -7.66
C LEU A 105 -2.19 -10.17 -8.39
N CYS A 106 -2.82 -9.24 -7.66
CA CYS A 106 -3.78 -8.30 -8.24
C CYS A 106 -3.14 -7.42 -9.33
N THR A 107 -1.89 -6.99 -9.12
CA THR A 107 -1.13 -6.20 -10.11
C THR A 107 -0.82 -7.03 -11.36
N ALA A 108 -0.39 -8.29 -11.20
CA ALA A 108 -0.10 -9.17 -12.33
C ALA A 108 -1.36 -9.48 -13.15
N VAL A 109 -2.48 -9.78 -12.48
CA VAL A 109 -3.78 -10.01 -13.13
C VAL A 109 -4.25 -8.74 -13.85
N ALA A 110 -4.16 -7.56 -13.21
CA ALA A 110 -4.53 -6.30 -13.85
C ALA A 110 -3.66 -6.00 -15.08
N ALA A 111 -2.36 -6.29 -15.03
CA ALA A 111 -1.45 -6.11 -16.18
C ALA A 111 -1.80 -7.04 -17.34
N PHE A 112 -2.16 -8.29 -17.05
CA PHE A 112 -2.63 -9.23 -18.05
C PHE A 112 -3.98 -8.83 -18.64
N VAL A 113 -4.98 -8.49 -17.81
CA VAL A 113 -6.34 -8.16 -18.28
C VAL A 113 -6.38 -6.85 -19.08
N LEU A 114 -5.70 -5.80 -18.59
CA LEU A 114 -5.77 -4.47 -19.19
C LEU A 114 -4.81 -4.30 -20.39
N PHE A 115 -3.65 -4.95 -20.34
CA PHE A 115 -2.56 -4.72 -21.31
C PHE A 115 -2.02 -6.00 -21.96
N LYS A 116 -2.62 -7.16 -21.69
CA LYS A 116 -2.21 -8.47 -22.24
C LYS A 116 -0.72 -8.78 -22.02
N GLN A 117 -0.15 -8.28 -20.93
CA GLN A 117 1.25 -8.53 -20.60
C GLN A 117 1.43 -9.99 -20.15
N PRO A 118 2.39 -10.73 -20.72
CA PRO A 118 2.60 -12.13 -20.37
C PRO A 118 3.09 -12.27 -18.93
N LEU A 119 2.58 -13.29 -18.24
CA LEU A 119 3.03 -13.65 -16.90
C LEU A 119 4.31 -14.49 -16.98
N ASP A 120 5.37 -14.04 -16.32
CA ASP A 120 6.60 -14.81 -16.18
C ASP A 120 6.41 -16.03 -15.26
N LYS A 121 7.20 -17.08 -15.46
CA LYS A 121 7.21 -18.31 -14.65
C LYS A 121 7.37 -18.02 -13.16
N HIS A 122 8.18 -17.02 -12.79
CA HIS A 122 8.35 -16.63 -11.38
C HIS A 122 7.08 -16.03 -10.77
N ILE A 123 6.29 -15.30 -11.56
CA ILE A 123 5.00 -14.78 -11.11
C ILE A 123 4.05 -15.95 -10.86
N TRP A 124 3.97 -16.91 -11.78
CA TRP A 124 3.17 -18.13 -11.60
C TRP A 124 3.51 -18.89 -10.32
N ILE A 125 4.81 -19.12 -10.03
CA ILE A 125 5.25 -19.75 -8.78
C ILE A 125 4.75 -18.96 -7.57
N SER A 126 4.85 -17.63 -7.61
CA SER A 126 4.35 -16.76 -6.54
C SER A 126 2.85 -16.91 -6.33
N LEU A 127 2.08 -16.97 -7.43
CA LEU A 127 0.62 -17.13 -7.37
C LEU A 127 0.23 -18.44 -6.69
N VAL A 128 0.91 -19.54 -7.04
CA VAL A 128 0.66 -20.86 -6.44
C VAL A 128 0.97 -20.85 -4.94
N ILE A 129 2.09 -20.23 -4.54
CA ILE A 129 2.47 -20.12 -3.12
C ILE A 129 1.44 -19.29 -2.34
N MET A 130 1.06 -18.12 -2.87
CA MET A 130 0.09 -17.22 -2.22
C MET A 130 -1.29 -17.87 -2.11
N LEU A 131 -1.76 -18.54 -3.16
CA LEU A 131 -3.06 -19.23 -3.14
C LEU A 131 -3.06 -20.41 -2.15
N SER A 132 -1.97 -21.17 -2.10
CA SER A 132 -1.79 -22.25 -1.12
C SER A 132 -1.78 -21.70 0.32
N ALA A 133 -1.10 -20.58 0.55
CA ALA A 133 -1.03 -19.94 1.86
C ALA A 133 -2.39 -19.44 2.34
N ILE A 134 -3.15 -18.77 1.48
CA ILE A 134 -4.51 -18.31 1.79
C ILE A 134 -5.41 -19.52 2.07
N THR A 135 -5.36 -20.56 1.23
CA THR A 135 -6.19 -21.76 1.41
C THR A 135 -5.90 -22.47 2.73
N ALA A 136 -4.62 -22.64 3.06
CA ALA A 136 -4.19 -23.26 4.32
C ALA A 136 -4.62 -22.42 5.53
N MET A 137 -4.44 -21.09 5.47
CA MET A 137 -4.89 -20.18 6.51
C MET A 137 -6.41 -20.29 6.71
N SER A 138 -7.20 -20.22 5.64
CA SER A 138 -8.66 -20.28 5.72
C SER A 138 -9.15 -21.60 6.30
N PHE A 139 -8.50 -22.72 5.97
CA PHE A 139 -8.81 -24.01 6.57
C PHE A 139 -8.55 -24.03 8.07
N LEU A 140 -7.38 -23.55 8.50
CA LEU A 140 -7.02 -23.48 9.93
C LEU A 140 -7.94 -22.52 10.70
N MET A 141 -8.24 -21.35 10.14
CA MET A 141 -9.18 -20.39 10.74
C MET A 141 -10.58 -20.99 10.90
N TYR A 142 -11.05 -21.73 9.89
CA TYR A 142 -12.36 -22.39 9.94
C TYR A 142 -12.40 -23.47 11.03
N GLN A 143 -11.32 -24.23 11.22
CA GLN A 143 -11.24 -25.20 12.31
C GLN A 143 -11.27 -24.54 13.69
N GLU A 144 -10.62 -23.37 13.84
CA GLU A 144 -10.56 -22.65 15.12
C GLU A 144 -11.86 -21.91 15.46
N THR A 145 -12.51 -21.30 14.47
CA THR A 145 -13.59 -20.31 14.71
C THR A 145 -14.91 -20.60 13.98
N GLY A 146 -14.93 -21.59 13.08
CA GLY A 146 -16.08 -21.86 12.20
C GLY A 146 -16.29 -20.83 11.09
N VAL A 147 -15.40 -19.84 10.95
CA VAL A 147 -15.47 -18.79 9.92
C VAL A 147 -14.14 -18.74 9.17
N ALA A 148 -14.19 -18.95 7.85
CA ALA A 148 -13.00 -18.97 7.01
C ALA A 148 -12.63 -17.58 6.45
N PHE A 149 -13.64 -16.78 6.08
CA PHE A 149 -13.49 -15.42 5.54
C PHE A 149 -14.63 -14.53 6.02
N GLY A 150 -14.30 -13.30 6.39
CA GLY A 150 -15.26 -12.27 6.77
C GLY A 150 -15.41 -11.17 5.72
N PHE A 151 -16.37 -10.28 5.97
CA PHE A 151 -16.59 -9.09 5.13
C PHE A 151 -15.35 -8.19 5.05
N GLY A 152 -14.60 -8.05 6.15
CA GLY A 152 -13.35 -7.28 6.17
C GLY A 152 -12.25 -7.85 5.27
N ASP A 153 -12.13 -9.18 5.19
CA ASP A 153 -11.17 -9.85 4.30
C ASP A 153 -11.48 -9.57 2.83
N MET A 154 -12.76 -9.65 2.47
CA MET A 154 -13.24 -9.31 1.14
C MET A 154 -12.93 -7.85 0.80
N LEU A 155 -13.12 -6.91 1.74
CA LEU A 155 -12.79 -5.50 1.54
C LEU A 155 -11.28 -5.27 1.37
N PHE A 156 -10.43 -5.97 2.12
CA PHE A 156 -8.97 -5.90 1.91
C PHE A 156 -8.55 -6.46 0.56
N PHE A 157 -9.12 -7.58 0.14
CA PHE A 157 -8.86 -8.14 -1.18
C PHE A 157 -9.32 -7.19 -2.30
N LEU A 158 -10.50 -6.58 -2.16
CA LEU A 158 -10.98 -5.56 -3.09
C LEU A 158 -10.05 -4.33 -3.12
N SER A 159 -9.52 -3.93 -1.97
CA SER A 159 -8.50 -2.88 -1.87
C SER A 159 -7.24 -3.25 -2.64
N ALA A 160 -6.80 -4.52 -2.57
CA ALA A 160 -5.66 -5.01 -3.34
C ALA A 160 -5.91 -4.96 -4.85
N ILE A 161 -7.14 -5.26 -5.29
CA ILE A 161 -7.54 -5.12 -6.70
C ILE A 161 -7.44 -3.66 -7.15
N TRP A 162 -8.03 -2.72 -6.40
CA TRP A 162 -7.96 -1.28 -6.73
C TRP A 162 -6.51 -0.80 -6.83
N TRP A 163 -5.68 -1.17 -5.86
CA TRP A 163 -4.28 -0.78 -5.85
C TRP A 163 -3.47 -1.44 -6.98
N GLY A 164 -3.77 -2.70 -7.30
CA GLY A 164 -3.16 -3.41 -8.41
C GLY A 164 -3.46 -2.72 -9.74
N VAL A 165 -4.72 -2.41 -10.01
CA VAL A 165 -5.15 -1.65 -11.19
C VAL A 165 -4.48 -0.28 -11.23
N PHE A 166 -4.50 0.45 -10.12
CA PHE A 166 -3.82 1.75 -9.99
C PHE A 166 -2.34 1.65 -10.36
N THR A 167 -1.63 0.65 -9.83
CA THR A 167 -0.18 0.45 -10.08
C THR A 167 0.11 0.19 -11.55
N VAL A 168 -0.71 -0.61 -12.22
CA VAL A 168 -0.55 -0.91 -13.65
C VAL A 168 -0.84 0.33 -14.50
N LEU A 169 -1.93 1.05 -14.23
CA LEU A 169 -2.28 2.28 -14.94
C LEU A 169 -1.22 3.36 -14.75
N LEU A 170 -0.71 3.52 -13.52
CA LEU A 170 0.36 4.45 -13.19
C LEU A 170 1.61 4.15 -14.01
N ARG A 171 2.02 2.87 -14.10
CA ARG A 171 3.15 2.43 -14.93
C ARG A 171 2.90 2.71 -16.40
N GLN A 172 1.70 2.44 -16.91
CA GLN A 172 1.38 2.66 -18.32
C GLN A 172 1.40 4.14 -18.70
N TRP A 173 0.87 5.00 -17.82
CA TRP A 173 0.72 6.43 -18.10
C TRP A 173 1.98 7.25 -17.81
N GLN A 174 3.02 6.64 -17.21
CA GLN A 174 4.34 7.23 -16.99
C GLN A 174 4.27 8.61 -16.30
N LEU A 175 3.27 8.80 -15.44
CA LEU A 175 3.17 10.01 -14.64
C LEU A 175 4.32 10.02 -13.62
N SER A 176 4.95 11.18 -13.44
CA SER A 176 5.96 11.31 -12.40
C SER A 176 5.33 11.04 -11.03
N ALA A 177 6.14 10.60 -10.05
CA ALA A 177 5.65 10.36 -8.70
C ALA A 177 5.01 11.62 -8.09
N TRP A 178 5.56 12.80 -8.38
CA TRP A 178 5.00 14.09 -7.98
C TRP A 178 3.60 14.32 -8.56
N HIS A 179 3.44 14.21 -9.89
CA HIS A 179 2.14 14.41 -10.55
C HIS A 179 1.11 13.35 -10.13
N SER A 180 1.55 12.13 -9.90
CA SER A 180 0.67 11.03 -9.48
C SER A 180 0.15 11.26 -8.07
N MET A 181 1.05 11.60 -7.12
CA MET A 181 0.70 11.94 -5.75
C MET A 181 -0.23 13.15 -5.67
N ALA A 182 0.14 14.25 -6.32
CA ALA A 182 -0.65 15.47 -6.30
C ALA A 182 -2.00 15.30 -7.01
N GLY A 183 -2.00 14.64 -8.16
CA GLY A 183 -3.21 14.34 -8.93
C GLY A 183 -4.19 13.48 -8.14
N VAL A 184 -3.72 12.39 -7.52
CA VAL A 184 -4.55 11.52 -6.68
C VAL A 184 -5.12 12.28 -5.51
N ALA A 185 -4.30 13.03 -4.77
CA ALA A 185 -4.76 13.78 -3.60
C ALA A 185 -5.80 14.85 -3.97
N ILE A 186 -5.53 15.63 -5.02
CA ILE A 186 -6.37 16.76 -5.43
C ILE A 186 -7.71 16.27 -5.98
N TRP A 187 -7.71 15.35 -6.94
CA TRP A 187 -8.97 14.87 -7.51
C TRP A 187 -9.77 14.04 -6.51
N SER A 188 -9.12 13.30 -5.61
CA SER A 188 -9.83 12.63 -4.51
C SER A 188 -10.51 13.63 -3.60
N ALA A 189 -9.82 14.73 -3.22
CA ALA A 189 -10.41 15.77 -2.39
C ALA A 189 -11.60 16.46 -3.08
N ILE A 190 -11.41 16.90 -4.33
CA ILE A 190 -12.43 17.62 -5.11
C ILE A 190 -13.71 16.79 -5.26
N VAL A 191 -13.60 15.48 -5.46
CA VAL A 191 -14.77 14.61 -5.64
C VAL A 191 -15.34 14.15 -4.31
N TYR A 192 -14.49 13.60 -3.44
CA TYR A 192 -14.96 12.88 -2.25
C TYR A 192 -15.36 13.83 -1.11
N VAL A 193 -14.68 14.95 -0.91
CA VAL A 193 -14.99 15.86 0.21
C VAL A 193 -16.40 16.47 0.10
N PRO A 194 -16.85 16.99 -1.07
CA PRO A 194 -18.23 17.45 -1.22
C PRO A 194 -19.26 16.35 -0.99
N ILE A 195 -19.01 15.14 -1.52
CA ILE A 195 -19.90 13.99 -1.32
C ILE A 195 -20.00 13.65 0.18
N TYR A 196 -18.88 13.63 0.87
CA TYR A 196 -18.82 13.38 2.30
C TYR A 196 -19.61 14.43 3.10
N LEU A 197 -19.39 15.72 2.82
CA LEU A 197 -20.06 16.80 3.53
C LEU A 197 -21.58 16.76 3.32
N LEU A 198 -22.04 16.45 2.10
CA LEU A 198 -23.47 16.48 1.75
C LEU A 198 -24.22 15.19 2.13
N PHE A 199 -23.62 14.02 1.98
CA PHE A 199 -24.37 12.76 1.97
C PHE A 199 -23.93 11.71 2.99
N LEU A 200 -22.68 11.74 3.47
CA LEU A 200 -22.15 10.67 4.33
C LEU A 200 -22.31 10.97 5.82
N PRO A 201 -22.39 9.94 6.68
CA PRO A 201 -22.41 10.13 8.12
C PRO A 201 -21.07 10.70 8.61
N LYS A 202 -21.13 11.65 9.54
CA LYS A 202 -19.97 12.29 10.15
C LYS A 202 -19.84 11.80 11.59
N ASN A 203 -18.77 11.09 11.92
CA ASN A 203 -18.50 10.63 13.29
C ASN A 203 -17.37 11.43 13.92
N LEU A 204 -17.39 12.76 13.76
CA LEU A 204 -16.29 13.63 14.20
C LEU A 204 -16.32 13.96 15.70
N THR A 205 -17.43 13.72 16.39
CA THR A 205 -17.61 14.06 17.82
C THR A 205 -17.37 12.89 18.77
N VAL A 206 -17.32 11.66 18.24
CA VAL A 206 -17.06 10.44 19.04
C VAL A 206 -15.59 10.31 19.41
N PRO A 207 -14.63 10.49 18.48
CA PRO A 207 -13.20 10.40 18.78
C PRO A 207 -12.73 11.60 19.60
N GLU A 208 -11.72 11.39 20.45
CA GLU A 208 -11.02 12.50 21.08
C GLU A 208 -10.39 13.41 20.01
N PRO A 209 -10.45 14.75 20.16
CA PRO A 209 -9.88 15.68 19.18
C PRO A 209 -8.40 15.41 18.86
N MET A 210 -7.63 14.98 19.86
CA MET A 210 -6.22 14.64 19.68
C MET A 210 -6.03 13.40 18.81
N HIS A 211 -6.85 12.36 19.00
CA HIS A 211 -6.83 11.15 18.16
C HIS A 211 -7.12 11.49 16.71
N LEU A 212 -8.16 12.31 16.48
CA LEU A 212 -8.51 12.75 15.13
C LEU A 212 -7.38 13.56 14.50
N LEU A 213 -6.81 14.52 15.22
CA LEU A 213 -5.70 15.35 14.72
C LEU A 213 -4.49 14.48 14.33
N LEU A 214 -4.07 13.56 15.20
CA LEU A 214 -2.94 12.66 14.94
C LEU A 214 -3.18 11.82 13.69
N GLN A 215 -4.38 11.27 13.54
CA GLN A 215 -4.74 10.43 12.41
C GLN A 215 -4.79 11.21 11.10
N VAL A 216 -5.37 12.42 11.13
CA VAL A 216 -5.44 13.31 9.96
C VAL A 216 -4.05 13.75 9.52
N VAL A 217 -3.18 14.14 10.45
CA VAL A 217 -1.78 14.51 10.14
C VAL A 217 -1.01 13.31 9.60
N PHE A 218 -1.11 12.17 10.25
CA PHE A 218 -0.40 10.95 9.85
C PHE A 218 -0.84 10.49 8.44
N HIS A 219 -2.14 10.34 8.22
CA HIS A 219 -2.65 9.86 6.93
C HIS A 219 -2.59 10.92 5.82
N GLY A 220 -2.78 12.20 6.13
CA GLY A 220 -2.79 13.29 5.14
C GLY A 220 -1.39 13.78 4.74
N ILE A 221 -0.43 13.80 5.66
CA ILE A 221 0.94 14.29 5.39
C ILE A 221 1.91 13.13 5.27
N PHE A 222 2.02 12.29 6.30
CA PHE A 222 3.06 11.26 6.31
C PHE A 222 2.80 10.19 5.26
N VAL A 223 1.59 9.62 5.23
CA VAL A 223 1.24 8.55 4.29
C VAL A 223 1.18 9.05 2.84
N VAL A 224 0.52 10.19 2.59
CA VAL A 224 0.36 10.70 1.21
C VAL A 224 1.64 11.33 0.67
N ILE A 225 2.28 12.21 1.45
CA ILE A 225 3.37 13.07 0.95
C ILE A 225 4.73 12.49 1.31
N VAL A 226 5.03 12.35 2.60
CA VAL A 226 6.38 12.00 3.08
C VAL A 226 6.78 10.62 2.56
N ALA A 227 5.94 9.60 2.75
CA ALA A 227 6.26 8.24 2.34
C ALA A 227 6.50 8.13 0.82
N THR A 228 5.72 8.85 0.02
CA THR A 228 5.91 8.86 -1.45
C THR A 228 7.25 9.47 -1.81
N LEU A 229 7.60 10.63 -1.23
CA LEU A 229 8.85 11.31 -1.52
C LEU A 229 10.06 10.50 -1.05
N THR A 230 10.02 9.95 0.16
CA THR A 230 11.12 9.12 0.68
C THR A 230 11.27 7.84 -0.13
N TYR A 231 10.18 7.20 -0.54
CA TYR A 231 10.27 6.00 -1.35
C TYR A 231 10.88 6.27 -2.73
N VAL A 232 10.53 7.38 -3.36
CA VAL A 232 11.14 7.82 -4.63
C VAL A 232 12.64 8.08 -4.46
N GLU A 233 13.04 8.76 -3.39
CA GLU A 233 14.46 9.04 -3.11
C GLU A 233 15.25 7.77 -2.75
N ALA A 234 14.61 6.79 -2.12
CA ALA A 234 15.16 5.46 -1.87
C ALA A 234 15.39 4.70 -3.19
N ILE A 235 14.41 4.68 -4.09
CA ILE A 235 14.52 4.03 -5.40
C ILE A 235 15.69 4.64 -6.19
N LYS A 236 15.83 5.97 -6.20
CA LYS A 236 16.93 6.66 -6.91
C LYS A 236 18.32 6.25 -6.40
N ARG A 237 18.46 5.90 -5.11
CA ARG A 237 19.75 5.60 -4.47
C ARG A 237 20.07 4.11 -4.37
N LEU A 238 19.05 3.25 -4.22
CA LEU A 238 19.22 1.81 -4.00
C LEU A 238 18.78 0.94 -5.19
N GLY A 239 18.07 1.53 -6.15
CA GLY A 239 17.39 0.81 -7.23
C GLY A 239 16.01 0.32 -6.83
N ALA A 240 15.11 0.24 -7.82
CA ALA A 240 13.70 -0.08 -7.61
C ALA A 240 13.48 -1.45 -6.97
N PHE A 241 14.25 -2.46 -7.39
CA PHE A 241 14.14 -3.82 -6.85
C PHE A 241 14.47 -3.86 -5.37
N LYS A 242 15.65 -3.37 -4.97
CA LYS A 242 16.11 -3.42 -3.58
C LYS A 242 15.20 -2.59 -2.65
N ALA A 243 14.87 -1.36 -3.05
CA ALA A 243 13.98 -0.52 -2.27
C ALA A 243 12.58 -1.15 -2.13
N GLY A 244 12.00 -1.63 -3.23
CA GLY A 244 10.68 -2.23 -3.24
C GLY A 244 10.60 -3.51 -2.41
N SER A 245 11.57 -4.41 -2.52
CA SER A 245 11.56 -5.65 -1.76
C SER A 245 11.69 -5.42 -0.25
N ILE A 246 12.53 -4.47 0.19
CA ILE A 246 12.63 -4.14 1.61
C ILE A 246 11.32 -3.53 2.11
N VAL A 247 10.76 -2.57 1.37
CA VAL A 247 9.53 -1.89 1.78
C VAL A 247 8.32 -2.83 1.82
N THR A 248 8.31 -3.88 1.00
CA THR A 248 7.27 -4.94 1.00
C THR A 248 7.17 -5.66 2.35
N LEU A 249 8.21 -5.63 3.19
CA LEU A 249 8.18 -6.22 4.53
C LEU A 249 7.40 -5.38 5.55
N ALA A 250 7.18 -4.09 5.31
CA ALA A 250 6.60 -3.18 6.30
C ALA A 250 5.23 -3.62 6.83
N PRO A 251 4.28 -4.08 6.00
CA PRO A 251 2.97 -4.53 6.48
C PRO A 251 3.05 -5.82 7.32
N PHE A 252 3.99 -6.71 7.01
CA PHE A 252 4.19 -7.94 7.77
C PHE A 252 4.78 -7.65 9.15
N MET A 253 5.72 -6.71 9.24
CA MET A 253 6.22 -6.24 10.54
C MET A 253 5.13 -5.54 11.34
N ALA A 254 4.27 -4.76 10.68
CA ALA A 254 3.14 -4.11 11.33
C ALA A 254 2.13 -5.12 11.90
N ALA A 255 1.87 -6.24 11.20
CA ALA A 255 1.04 -7.32 11.71
C ALA A 255 1.60 -7.94 13.00
N ILE A 256 2.93 -8.11 13.09
CA ILE A 256 3.58 -8.63 14.30
C ILE A 256 3.51 -7.59 15.42
N LEU A 257 3.76 -6.32 15.12
CA LEU A 257 3.70 -5.22 16.11
C LEU A 257 2.27 -4.93 16.59
N ALA A 258 1.24 -5.27 15.82
CA ALA A 258 -0.15 -5.14 16.24
C ALA A 258 -0.48 -6.02 17.46
N VAL A 259 0.24 -7.12 17.69
CA VAL A 259 0.03 -8.00 18.85
C VAL A 259 0.29 -7.25 20.16
N PRO A 260 1.49 -6.73 20.45
CA PRO A 260 1.74 -5.98 21.68
C PRO A 260 1.08 -4.59 21.69
N LEU A 261 0.90 -3.94 20.54
CA LEU A 261 0.41 -2.55 20.49
C LEU A 261 -1.11 -2.44 20.51
N LEU A 262 -1.82 -3.38 19.89
CA LEU A 262 -3.28 -3.36 19.75
C LEU A 262 -3.98 -4.50 20.49
N GLY A 263 -3.22 -5.40 21.14
CA GLY A 263 -3.75 -6.56 21.84
C GLY A 263 -4.38 -7.61 20.90
N GLU A 264 -3.98 -7.61 19.63
CA GLU A 264 -4.58 -8.52 18.64
C GLU A 264 -3.99 -9.94 18.75
N PRO A 265 -4.83 -11.00 18.67
CA PRO A 265 -4.35 -12.37 18.72
C PRO A 265 -3.61 -12.72 17.43
N LEU A 266 -2.53 -13.48 17.56
CA LEU A 266 -1.80 -14.05 16.43
C LEU A 266 -1.95 -15.57 16.45
N SER A 267 -2.97 -16.06 15.75
CA SER A 267 -3.21 -17.51 15.64
C SER A 267 -2.22 -18.17 14.69
N LEU A 268 -2.10 -19.50 14.80
CA LEU A 268 -1.23 -20.28 13.92
C LEU A 268 -1.63 -20.11 12.46
N ALA A 269 -2.94 -20.02 12.18
CA ALA A 269 -3.46 -19.75 10.85
C ALA A 269 -2.89 -18.46 10.25
N ILE A 270 -2.94 -17.36 11.02
CA ILE A 270 -2.42 -16.05 10.59
C ILE A 270 -0.91 -16.09 10.37
N ILE A 271 -0.16 -16.80 11.23
CA ILE A 271 1.30 -16.97 11.04
C ILE A 271 1.60 -17.69 9.73
N CYS A 272 0.90 -18.80 9.44
CA CYS A 272 1.05 -19.52 8.18
C CYS A 272 0.73 -18.63 6.97
N GLY A 273 -0.35 -17.85 7.06
CA GLY A 273 -0.73 -16.88 6.02
C GLY A 273 0.35 -15.81 5.82
N LEU A 274 0.83 -15.16 6.89
CA LEU A 274 1.87 -14.13 6.82
C LEU A 274 3.16 -14.66 6.16
N ILE A 275 3.63 -15.84 6.56
CA ILE A 275 4.85 -16.43 6.01
C ILE A 275 4.68 -16.74 4.53
N GLY A 276 3.59 -17.44 4.16
CA GLY A 276 3.35 -17.81 2.76
C GLY A 276 3.19 -16.59 1.85
N MET A 277 2.48 -15.56 2.31
CA MET A 277 2.32 -14.30 1.57
C MET A 277 3.62 -13.50 1.47
N ALA A 278 4.43 -13.44 2.53
CA ALA A 278 5.74 -12.79 2.49
C ALA A 278 6.68 -13.49 1.49
N VAL A 279 6.76 -14.83 1.52
CA VAL A 279 7.59 -15.61 0.59
C VAL A 279 7.12 -15.41 -0.86
N GLY A 280 5.82 -15.48 -1.11
CA GLY A 280 5.23 -15.26 -2.43
C GLY A 280 5.50 -13.85 -2.97
N ALA A 281 5.34 -12.81 -2.14
CA ALA A 281 5.53 -11.43 -2.53
C ALA A 281 7.01 -11.05 -2.74
N LEU A 282 7.93 -11.55 -1.90
CA LEU A 282 9.36 -11.23 -1.97
C LEU A 282 10.10 -11.97 -3.08
N GLN A 283 9.58 -13.13 -3.50
CA GLN A 283 10.19 -13.99 -4.51
C GLN A 283 11.68 -14.28 -4.23
N PRO A 284 12.04 -14.79 -3.03
CA PRO A 284 13.45 -14.92 -2.61
C PRO A 284 14.29 -15.75 -3.58
N TRP A 285 13.69 -16.72 -4.29
CA TRP A 285 14.37 -17.51 -5.32
C TRP A 285 14.94 -16.66 -6.47
N ARG A 286 14.34 -15.49 -6.77
CA ARG A 286 14.88 -14.58 -7.81
C ARG A 286 16.15 -13.88 -7.36
N TRP A 287 16.35 -13.71 -6.06
CA TRP A 287 17.58 -13.13 -5.51
C TRP A 287 18.75 -14.09 -5.66
N ILE A 288 18.46 -15.40 -5.60
CA ILE A 288 19.45 -16.46 -5.78
C ILE A 288 19.76 -16.68 -7.28
N SER A 289 18.74 -16.56 -8.16
CA SER A 289 18.93 -16.78 -9.60
C SER A 289 19.50 -15.56 -10.35
N HIS A 290 19.28 -14.33 -9.86
CA HIS A 290 19.98 -13.15 -10.34
C HIS A 290 21.38 -13.11 -9.72
N GLN A 291 22.34 -13.81 -10.35
CA GLN A 291 23.71 -13.31 -10.33
C GLN A 291 23.68 -11.89 -10.87
N ASP A 292 24.08 -10.94 -10.02
CA ASP A 292 24.09 -9.51 -10.28
C ASP A 292 24.58 -9.26 -11.71
N SER A 293 23.84 -8.50 -12.52
CA SER A 293 24.29 -8.18 -13.89
C SER A 293 25.67 -7.51 -13.87
N LEU A 294 25.97 -6.82 -12.76
CA LEU A 294 27.29 -6.27 -12.44
C LEU A 294 28.34 -7.36 -12.20
N GLN A 295 27.99 -8.44 -11.50
CA GLN A 295 28.89 -9.57 -11.25
C GLN A 295 29.19 -10.33 -12.54
N ARG A 296 28.20 -10.49 -13.42
CA ARG A 296 28.42 -11.02 -14.78
C ARG A 296 29.30 -10.11 -15.63
N GLN A 297 29.14 -8.79 -15.55
CA GLN A 297 30.02 -7.83 -16.24
C GLN A 297 31.45 -7.84 -15.69
N LEU A 298 31.62 -7.94 -14.37
CA LEU A 298 32.92 -8.05 -13.71
C LEU A 298 33.61 -9.38 -14.01
N ASP A 299 32.85 -10.48 -14.05
CA ASP A 299 33.36 -11.81 -14.42
C ASP A 299 33.71 -11.89 -15.91
N GLN A 300 33.00 -11.14 -16.77
CA GLN A 300 33.36 -10.98 -18.19
C GLN A 300 34.63 -10.15 -18.36
N GLN A 301 34.80 -9.05 -17.61
CA GLN A 301 36.03 -8.26 -17.63
C GLN A 301 37.23 -9.07 -17.11
N LYS A 302 37.06 -9.85 -16.04
CA LYS A 302 38.11 -10.74 -15.52
C LYS A 302 38.46 -11.91 -16.44
N LYS A 303 37.56 -12.32 -17.33
CA LYS A 303 37.84 -13.33 -18.35
C LYS A 303 38.51 -12.75 -19.60
N GLN A 304 38.54 -11.42 -19.74
CA GLN A 304 39.17 -10.70 -20.85
C GLN A 304 40.53 -10.08 -20.47
N SER A 305 40.89 -10.10 -19.18
CA SER A 305 42.22 -9.74 -18.64
C SER A 305 43.06 -10.98 -18.39
#